data_AF-A0A1I4N6G1-F1
#
_entry.id   AF-A0A1I4N6G1-F1
#
_cell.length_a   1.000
_cell.length_b   1.000
_cell.length_c   1.000
_cell.angle_alpha   90.00
_cell.angle_beta   90.00
_cell.angle_gamma   90.00
#
_symmetry.space_group_name_H-M   'P 1'
#
loop_
_entity.id
_entity.type
_entity.pdbx_description
1 polymer ?
#
loop_
_entity_poly.entity_id
_entity_poly.type
_entity_poly.pdbx_seq_one_letter_code
_entity_poly.pdbx_strand_id
1 'polypeptide(L)' 'MNHIDATACARLWSAALEAQIKAARRGDAAAIHWLKTSGPAVAAMLGIDPDVILDLVKHNI' A
#
# COMPACT_ATOMS: atom_id res chain seq x y z
N MET A 1 17.97 21.72 -5.41
CA MET A 1 17.06 20.80 -4.69
C MET A 1 16.65 19.72 -5.65
N ASN A 2 17.02 18.47 -5.39
CA ASN A 2 16.57 17.34 -6.21
C ASN A 2 15.07 17.16 -5.98
N HIS A 3 14.25 17.72 -6.88
CA HIS A 3 12.83 17.38 -6.92
C HIS A 3 12.74 15.89 -7.23
N ILE A 4 12.37 15.08 -6.24
CA ILE A 4 11.87 13.74 -6.53
C ILE A 4 10.63 13.97 -7.40
N ASP A 5 10.72 13.55 -8.66
CA ASP A 5 9.62 13.63 -9.60
C ASP A 5 8.39 12.93 -8.99
N ALA A 6 7.23 13.58 -9.05
CA ALA A 6 6.00 13.04 -8.45
C ALA A 6 5.68 11.63 -9.02
N THR A 7 6.06 11.36 -10.26
CA THR A 7 5.95 10.05 -10.91
C THR A 7 6.91 9.03 -10.29
N ALA A 8 8.14 9.44 -9.98
CA ALA A 8 9.10 8.58 -9.30
C ALA A 8 8.63 8.23 -7.88
N CYS A 9 8.05 9.22 -7.17
CA CYS A 9 7.42 9.01 -5.88
C CYS A 9 6.26 8.00 -5.98
N ALA A 10 5.33 8.21 -6.91
CA ALA A 10 4.20 7.31 -7.12
C ALA A 10 4.67 5.88 -7.45
N ARG A 11 5.68 5.71 -8.30
CA ARG A 11 6.24 4.38 -8.61
C ARG A 11 6.80 3.67 -7.38
N LEU A 12 7.55 4.38 -6.53
CA LEU A 12 8.10 3.82 -5.29
C LEU A 12 6.98 3.39 -4.34
N TRP A 13 5.96 4.22 -4.18
CA TRP A 13 4.81 3.92 -3.32
C TRP A 13 3.95 2.77 -3.87
N SER A 14 3.75 2.69 -5.19
CA SER A 14 3.08 1.53 -5.81
C SER A 14 3.85 0.24 -5.55
N ALA A 15 5.18 0.25 -5.73
CA ALA A 15 6.02 -0.93 -5.48
C ALA A 15 5.99 -1.34 -4.00
N ALA A 16 6.03 -0.37 -3.08
CA ALA A 16 5.91 -0.62 -1.65
C ALA A 16 4.55 -1.24 -1.29
N LEU A 17 3.46 -0.68 -1.82
CA LEU A 17 2.10 -1.19 -1.60
C LEU A 17 1.96 -2.63 -2.11
N GLU A 18 2.46 -2.93 -3.30
CA GLU A 18 2.43 -4.28 -3.88
C GLU A 18 3.23 -5.28 -3.04
N ALA A 19 4.42 -4.89 -2.57
CA ALA A 19 5.25 -5.73 -1.71
C ALA A 19 4.55 -6.05 -0.38
N GLN A 20 3.88 -5.06 0.23
CA GLN A 20 3.14 -5.25 1.47
C GLN A 20 1.92 -6.16 1.26
N ILE A 21 1.17 -5.99 0.17
CA ILE A 21 0.07 -6.90 -0.18
C ILE A 21 0.59 -8.34 -0.34
N LYS A 22 1.71 -8.53 -1.04
CA LYS A 22 2.32 -9.85 -1.24
C LYS A 22 2.81 -10.48 0.08
N ALA A 23 3.40 -9.70 0.98
CA ALA A 23 3.84 -10.16 2.28
C ALA A 23 2.64 -10.55 3.16
N ALA A 24 1.59 -9.74 3.16
CA ALA A 24 0.35 -10.04 3.86
C ALA A 24 -0.34 -11.32 3.35
N ARG A 25 -0.27 -11.64 2.03
CA ARG A 25 -0.73 -12.94 1.45
C ARG A 25 -0.02 -14.15 2.03
N ARG A 26 1.17 -13.95 2.59
CA ARG A 26 1.97 -15.00 3.21
C ARG A 26 1.73 -15.09 4.72
N GLY A 27 0.77 -14.32 5.25
CA GLY A 27 0.47 -14.26 6.68
C GLY A 27 1.40 -13.35 7.48
N ASP A 28 2.14 -12.43 6.83
CA ASP A 28 2.99 -11.48 7.55
C ASP A 28 2.11 -10.46 8.31
N ALA A 29 2.10 -10.59 9.64
CA ALA A 29 1.31 -9.75 10.52
C ALA A 29 1.75 -8.28 10.50
N ALA A 30 3.03 -7.99 10.27
CA ALA A 30 3.53 -6.62 10.17
C ALA A 30 3.04 -5.97 8.88
N ALA A 31 3.04 -6.71 7.77
CA ALA A 31 2.49 -6.24 6.51
C ALA A 31 0.98 -6.00 6.59
N ILE A 32 0.24 -6.92 7.23
CA ILE A 32 -1.20 -6.74 7.49
C ILE A 32 -1.43 -5.48 8.34
N HIS A 33 -0.67 -5.28 9.41
CA HIS A 33 -0.79 -4.09 10.26
C HIS A 33 -0.49 -2.80 9.50
N TRP A 34 0.55 -2.81 8.65
CA TRP A 34 0.89 -1.69 7.79
C TRP A 34 -0.24 -1.36 6.81
N LEU A 35 -0.82 -2.38 6.16
CA LEU A 35 -1.93 -2.20 5.23
C LEU A 35 -3.21 -1.69 5.91
N LYS A 36 -3.41 -1.97 7.21
CA LYS A 36 -4.53 -1.37 7.97
C LYS A 36 -4.31 0.10 8.30
N THR A 37 -3.08 0.47 8.65
CA THR A 37 -2.78 1.80 9.21
C THR A 37 -2.32 2.82 8.18
N SER A 38 -1.46 2.39 7.24
CA SER A 38 -0.80 3.25 6.26
C SER A 38 -1.26 2.97 4.82
N GLY A 39 -1.70 1.75 4.54
CA GLY A 39 -2.19 1.33 3.23
C GLY A 39 -3.26 2.25 2.60
N PRO A 40 -4.31 2.68 3.33
CA PRO A 40 -5.36 3.54 2.77
C PRO A 40 -4.85 4.91 2.31
N ALA A 41 -3.93 5.51 3.08
CA ALA A 41 -3.33 6.80 2.72
C ALA A 41 -2.43 6.68 1.49
N VAL A 42 -1.64 5.60 1.40
CA VAL A 42 -0.81 5.32 0.21
C VAL A 42 -1.68 5.04 -1.02
N ALA A 43 -2.77 4.28 -0.87
CA ALA A 43 -3.72 4.04 -1.95
C ALA A 43 -4.34 5.35 -2.46
N ALA A 44 -4.83 6.21 -1.56
CA ALA A 44 -5.36 7.53 -1.91
C ALA A 44 -4.32 8.38 -2.67
N MET A 45 -3.06 8.37 -2.23
CA MET A 45 -1.97 9.08 -2.89
C MET A 45 -1.71 8.58 -4.32
N LEU A 46 -1.98 7.29 -4.58
CA LEU A 46 -1.84 6.66 -5.88
C LEU A 46 -3.12 6.73 -6.74
N GLY A 47 -4.20 7.35 -6.23
CA GLY A 47 -5.50 7.42 -6.91
C GLY A 47 -6.27 6.10 -6.88
N ILE A 48 -5.91 5.18 -5.99
CA ILE A 48 -6.60 3.92 -5.75
C ILE A 48 -7.63 4.16 -4.63
N ASP A 49 -8.82 3.58 -4.77
CA ASP A 49 -9.84 3.63 -3.73
C ASP A 49 -9.29 2.98 -2.43
N PRO A 50 -9.21 3.74 -1.32
CA PRO A 50 -8.71 3.22 -0.05
C PRO A 50 -9.51 2.02 0.48
N ASP A 51 -10.80 1.93 0.14
CA ASP A 51 -11.65 0.81 0.56
C ASP A 51 -11.18 -0.51 -0.05
N VAL A 52 -10.52 -0.51 -1.21
CA VAL A 52 -9.93 -1.73 -1.79
C VAL A 52 -8.86 -2.33 -0.87
N ILE A 53 -8.06 -1.49 -0.19
CA ILE A 53 -7.04 -1.98 0.75
C ILE A 53 -7.68 -2.52 2.02
N LEU A 54 -8.69 -1.84 2.53
CA LEU A 54 -9.43 -2.29 3.71
C LEU A 54 -10.18 -3.59 3.45
N ASP A 55 -10.75 -3.73 2.24
CA ASP A 55 -11.44 -4.92 1.79
C ASP A 55 -10.46 -6.09 1.63
N LEU A 56 -9.32 -5.87 0.97
CA LEU A 56 -8.23 -6.85 0.87
C LEU A 56 -7.81 -7.35 2.25
N VAL A 57 -7.64 -6.47 3.22
CA VAL A 57 -7.23 -6.88 4.58
C VAL A 57 -8.36 -7.52 5.37
N LYS A 58 -9.62 -7.08 5.22
CA LYS A 58 -10.78 -7.65 5.91
C LYS A 58 -11.11 -9.04 5.43
N HIS A 59 -11.04 -9.27 4.12
CA HIS A 59 -11.25 -10.59 3.53
C HIS A 59 -10.08 -11.55 3.81
N ASN A 60 -9.13 -11.08 4.62
CA ASN A 60 -7.75 -11.51 4.63
C ASN A 60 -7.21 -11.49 3.22
N ILE A 61 -6.07 -10.84 3.15
CA ILE A 61 -5.20 -11.14 2.06
C ILE A 61 -4.95 -12.66 2.04
#